data_AF-A0A941DGT7-F1
#
_entry.id   AF-A0A941DGT7-F1
#
_cell.length_a   1.000
_cell.length_b   1.000
_cell.length_c   1.000
_cell.angle_alpha   90.00
_cell.angle_beta   90.00
_cell.angle_gamma   90.00
#
_symmetry.space_group_name_H-M   'P 1'
#
loop_
_entity.id
_entity.type
_entity.pdbx_description
1 polymer ?
#
loop_
_entity_poly.entity_id
_entity_poly.type
_entity_poly.pdbx_seq_one_letter_code
_entity_poly.pdbx_strand_id
1 'polypeptide(L)'
;MKTLALFGKSKVKTAPAKKAAAPKPKPKVEDGIFGTSGGIGFTKENELFVGRVAMLGFAASLLGEAITGKGILAQLNLETGIPIYEAEPLLLFFILFTLLGAIGALGDRGRFVDEEVTGLDKAVIQPGKGFRGALGLSEGGPLFGFTKSNELFVGRMAQLGVAFSIIGEIITGKGALAQLNIETGVPINEIEPLVIFNVLFFFIAAINPGNGRFIIGEEEE
;
A
#
# COMPACT_ATOMS: atom_id res chain seq x y z
N MET A 1 14.17 -25.03 86.36
CA MET A 1 12.84 -24.39 86.17
C MET A 1 13.03 -23.25 85.17
N LYS A 2 12.28 -23.24 84.06
CA LYS A 2 12.02 -22.11 83.13
C LYS A 2 13.22 -21.57 82.31
N THR A 3 13.17 -21.24 81.02
CA THR A 3 12.20 -21.39 79.91
C THR A 3 13.00 -21.06 78.63
N LEU A 4 12.92 -21.90 77.59
CA LEU A 4 13.41 -21.56 76.24
C LEU A 4 12.51 -20.48 75.63
N ALA A 5 13.07 -19.38 75.14
CA ALA A 5 12.37 -18.44 74.28
C ALA A 5 12.88 -18.58 72.83
N LEU A 6 12.15 -19.35 72.03
CA LEU A 6 12.20 -19.31 70.57
C LEU A 6 11.56 -18.00 70.10
N PHE A 7 12.34 -17.06 69.57
CA PHE A 7 11.79 -15.97 68.76
C PHE A 7 11.80 -16.41 67.29
N GLY A 8 10.60 -16.76 66.81
CA GLY A 8 10.33 -17.21 65.46
C GLY A 8 10.50 -16.09 64.42
N LYS A 9 11.11 -16.45 63.29
CA LYS A 9 11.07 -15.65 62.07
C LYS A 9 9.62 -15.49 61.64
N SER A 10 9.09 -14.27 61.69
CA SER A 10 7.79 -13.95 61.09
C SER A 10 7.92 -14.10 59.58
N LYS A 11 7.51 -15.26 59.06
CA LYS A 11 7.26 -15.43 57.62
C LYS A 11 6.04 -14.57 57.32
N VAL A 12 6.28 -13.43 56.66
CA VAL A 12 5.23 -12.70 55.97
C VAL A 12 4.58 -13.69 55.01
N LYS A 13 3.35 -14.10 55.34
CA LYS A 13 2.48 -14.86 54.43
C LYS A 13 2.18 -13.92 53.27
N THR A 14 2.88 -14.09 52.16
CA THR A 14 2.44 -13.57 50.87
C THR A 14 1.02 -14.07 50.64
N ALA A 15 0.06 -13.14 50.54
CA ALA A 15 -1.29 -13.44 50.12
C ALA A 15 -1.26 -14.32 48.86
N PRO A 16 -2.18 -15.29 48.69
CA PRO A 16 -2.21 -16.09 47.49
C PRO A 16 -2.32 -15.14 46.30
N ALA A 17 -1.31 -15.20 45.41
CA ALA A 17 -1.34 -14.47 44.16
C ALA A 17 -2.70 -14.75 43.51
N LYS A 18 -3.47 -13.68 43.30
CA LYS A 18 -4.70 -13.71 42.51
C LYS A 18 -4.34 -14.49 41.26
N LYS A 19 -4.96 -15.67 41.04
CA LYS A 19 -4.76 -16.48 39.82
C LYS A 19 -4.78 -15.48 38.67
N ALA A 20 -3.65 -15.35 37.97
CA ALA A 20 -3.62 -14.58 36.74
C ALA A 20 -4.81 -15.05 35.91
N ALA A 21 -5.70 -14.13 35.56
CA ALA A 21 -6.77 -14.44 34.64
C ALA A 21 -6.14 -15.15 33.44
N ALA A 22 -6.71 -16.27 33.02
CA ALA A 22 -6.23 -16.94 31.81
C ALA A 22 -6.11 -15.88 30.71
N PRO A 23 -4.99 -15.83 29.95
CA PRO A 23 -4.82 -14.84 28.91
C PRO A 23 -6.07 -14.91 28.02
N LYS A 24 -6.71 -13.75 27.79
CA LYS A 24 -7.87 -13.68 26.89
C LYS A 24 -7.47 -14.40 25.59
N PRO A 25 -8.29 -15.32 25.07
CA PRO A 25 -7.96 -16.00 23.83
C PRO A 25 -7.77 -14.94 22.74
N LYS A 26 -6.57 -14.90 22.15
CA LYS A 26 -6.26 -13.94 21.09
C LYS A 26 -7.32 -14.07 19.99
N PRO A 27 -8.00 -12.98 19.61
CA PRO A 27 -8.97 -13.03 18.53
C PRO A 27 -8.29 -13.52 17.25
N LYS A 28 -8.88 -14.55 16.62
CA LYS A 28 -8.44 -15.01 15.30
C LYS A 28 -9.01 -14.05 14.27
N VAL A 29 -8.15 -13.21 13.71
CA VAL A 29 -8.52 -12.31 12.62
C VAL A 29 -8.42 -13.09 11.30
N GLU A 30 -9.42 -12.92 10.43
CA GLU A 30 -9.52 -13.57 9.12
C GLU A 30 -8.95 -12.64 8.03
N ASP A 31 -7.67 -12.27 8.17
CA ASP A 31 -6.97 -11.29 7.34
C ASP A 31 -5.82 -11.89 6.49
N GLY A 32 -5.61 -13.21 6.55
CA GLY A 32 -4.60 -13.91 5.76
C GLY A 32 -5.00 -14.14 4.31
N ILE A 33 -4.17 -14.91 3.59
CA ILE A 33 -4.42 -15.29 2.20
C ILE A 33 -5.82 -15.92 2.06
N PHE A 34 -6.61 -15.42 1.11
CA PHE A 34 -8.02 -15.77 0.89
C PHE A 34 -8.89 -15.74 2.17
N GLY A 35 -8.59 -14.86 3.13
CA GLY A 35 -9.33 -14.72 4.39
C GLY A 35 -8.98 -15.76 5.46
N THR A 36 -7.90 -16.51 5.30
CA THR A 36 -7.49 -17.49 6.31
C THR A 36 -7.02 -16.82 7.61
N SER A 37 -7.28 -17.43 8.77
CA SER A 37 -6.79 -16.95 10.08
C SER A 37 -5.44 -17.55 10.51
N GLY A 38 -4.73 -18.19 9.59
CA GLY A 38 -3.48 -18.91 9.86
C GLY A 38 -2.22 -18.03 9.96
N GLY A 39 -2.35 -16.70 9.83
CA GLY A 39 -1.21 -15.78 9.79
C GLY A 39 -0.35 -15.90 8.52
N ILE A 40 -0.87 -16.54 7.47
CA ILE A 40 -0.20 -16.74 6.18
C ILE A 40 -0.70 -15.66 5.20
N GLY A 41 0.17 -15.20 4.30
CA GLY A 41 -0.14 -14.19 3.29
C GLY A 41 0.48 -12.83 3.59
N PHE A 42 0.20 -11.87 2.72
CA PHE A 42 0.72 -10.51 2.81
C PHE A 42 0.26 -9.79 4.08
N THR A 43 1.13 -8.92 4.58
CA THR A 43 0.77 -7.82 5.48
C THR A 43 0.40 -6.60 4.66
N LYS A 44 -0.26 -5.61 5.28
CA LYS A 44 -0.50 -4.31 4.64
C LYS A 44 0.78 -3.60 4.19
N GLU A 45 1.92 -3.84 4.84
CA GLU A 45 3.21 -3.30 4.36
C GLU A 45 3.66 -3.97 3.07
N ASN A 46 3.43 -5.28 2.91
CA ASN A 46 3.73 -5.97 1.67
C ASN A 46 2.83 -5.48 0.53
N GLU A 47 1.53 -5.33 0.78
CA GLU A 47 0.61 -4.76 -0.22
C GLU A 47 0.99 -3.32 -0.57
N LEU A 48 1.37 -2.50 0.40
CA LEU A 48 1.81 -1.12 0.16
C LEU A 48 3.02 -1.09 -0.78
N PHE A 49 4.03 -1.94 -0.52
CA PHE A 49 5.19 -2.07 -1.38
C PHE A 49 4.82 -2.51 -2.80
N VAL A 50 4.02 -3.56 -2.95
CA VAL A 50 3.55 -4.04 -4.27
C VAL A 50 2.74 -2.95 -4.98
N GLY A 51 1.91 -2.20 -4.24
CA GLY A 51 1.20 -1.04 -4.73
C GLY A 51 2.13 0.03 -5.30
N ARG A 52 3.21 0.38 -4.58
CA ARG A 52 4.23 1.34 -5.08
C ARG A 52 4.90 0.84 -6.36
N VAL A 53 5.23 -0.45 -6.44
CA VAL A 53 5.79 -1.06 -7.66
C VAL A 53 4.80 -0.94 -8.81
N ALA A 54 3.51 -1.19 -8.57
CA ALA A 54 2.47 -1.02 -9.59
C ALA A 54 2.30 0.44 -10.02
N MET A 55 2.35 1.40 -9.09
CA MET A 55 2.33 2.84 -9.40
C MET A 55 3.48 3.23 -10.35
N LEU A 56 4.71 2.80 -10.02
CA LEU A 56 5.88 3.06 -10.86
C LEU A 56 5.79 2.36 -12.22
N GLY A 57 5.38 1.09 -12.23
CA GLY A 57 5.21 0.32 -13.46
C GLY A 57 4.16 0.95 -14.38
N PHE A 58 3.03 1.40 -13.84
CA PHE A 58 1.99 2.05 -14.63
C PHE A 58 2.42 3.40 -15.17
N ALA A 59 3.06 4.23 -14.33
CA ALA A 59 3.60 5.51 -14.74
C ALA A 59 4.66 5.34 -15.86
N ALA A 60 5.55 4.35 -15.74
CA ALA A 60 6.54 4.04 -16.76
C ALA A 60 5.90 3.52 -18.06
N SER A 61 4.84 2.70 -17.97
CA SER A 61 4.08 2.24 -19.14
C SER A 61 3.48 3.41 -19.91
N LEU A 62 2.77 4.32 -19.22
CA LEU A 62 2.13 5.48 -19.84
C LEU A 62 3.16 6.45 -20.44
N LEU A 63 4.22 6.75 -19.70
CA LEU A 63 5.27 7.66 -20.17
C LEU A 63 6.04 7.05 -21.36
N GLY A 64 6.37 5.76 -21.27
CA GLY A 64 7.06 5.04 -22.34
C GLY A 64 6.24 5.03 -23.63
N GLU A 65 4.94 4.78 -23.54
CA GLU A 65 4.04 4.83 -24.69
C GLU A 65 3.91 6.26 -25.25
N ALA A 66 3.79 7.28 -24.39
CA ALA A 66 3.73 8.67 -24.83
C ALA A 66 4.99 9.10 -25.61
N ILE A 67 6.17 8.60 -25.22
CA ILE A 67 7.44 8.94 -25.87
C ILE A 67 7.67 8.10 -27.14
N THR A 68 7.33 6.81 -27.11
CA THR A 68 7.71 5.86 -28.17
C THR A 68 6.59 5.55 -29.16
N GLY A 69 5.34 5.85 -28.81
CA GLY A 69 4.15 5.43 -29.53
C GLY A 69 3.85 3.92 -29.43
N LYS A 70 4.56 3.18 -28.57
CA LYS A 70 4.40 1.72 -28.40
C LYS A 70 3.93 1.39 -26.99
N GLY A 71 2.95 0.50 -26.88
CA GLY A 71 2.54 -0.07 -25.60
C GLY A 71 3.69 -0.80 -24.89
N ILE A 72 3.52 -1.07 -23.60
CA ILE A 72 4.60 -1.61 -22.76
C ILE A 72 4.96 -3.04 -23.14
N LEU A 73 3.99 -3.86 -23.53
CA LEU A 73 4.24 -5.24 -23.96
C LEU A 73 5.02 -5.25 -25.27
N ALA A 74 4.65 -4.38 -26.21
CA ALA A 74 5.39 -4.20 -27.45
C ALA A 74 6.83 -3.73 -27.21
N GLN A 75 7.08 -2.86 -26.23
CA GLN A 75 8.44 -2.44 -25.84
C GLN A 75 9.25 -3.58 -25.20
N LEU A 76 8.59 -4.52 -24.52
CA LEU A 76 9.20 -5.72 -23.94
C LEU A 76 9.36 -6.87 -24.96
N ASN A 77 9.01 -6.65 -26.23
CA ASN A 77 9.01 -7.66 -27.30
C ASN A 77 8.06 -8.85 -27.04
N LEU A 78 6.95 -8.59 -26.34
CA LEU A 78 5.89 -9.57 -26.14
C LEU A 78 4.85 -9.47 -27.26
N GLU A 79 4.23 -10.60 -27.59
CA GLU A 79 3.17 -10.66 -28.60
C GLU A 79 1.90 -9.96 -28.11
N THR A 80 1.28 -9.19 -29.00
CA THR A 80 0.07 -8.41 -28.73
C THR A 80 -0.91 -8.51 -29.91
N GLY A 81 -2.18 -8.19 -29.68
CA GLY A 81 -3.24 -8.40 -30.67
C GLY A 81 -3.62 -9.87 -30.84
N ILE A 82 -3.43 -10.67 -29.78
CA ILE A 82 -3.67 -12.11 -29.76
C ILE A 82 -4.74 -12.46 -28.71
N PRO A 83 -5.44 -13.60 -28.85
CA PRO A 83 -6.32 -14.10 -27.81
C PRO A 83 -5.56 -14.33 -26.48
N ILE A 84 -6.22 -14.06 -25.36
CA ILE A 84 -5.57 -14.12 -24.03
C ILE A 84 -4.99 -15.49 -23.68
N TYR A 85 -5.53 -16.57 -24.24
CA TYR A 85 -5.04 -17.94 -24.00
C TYR A 85 -3.76 -18.27 -24.78
N GLU A 86 -3.37 -17.43 -25.73
CA GLU A 86 -2.10 -17.53 -26.47
C GLU A 86 -0.99 -16.69 -25.82
N ALA A 87 -1.35 -15.76 -24.94
CA ALA A 87 -0.40 -14.88 -24.26
C ALA A 87 0.54 -15.66 -23.33
N GLU A 88 1.73 -15.10 -23.11
CA GLU A 88 2.75 -15.75 -22.29
C GLU A 88 2.25 -16.09 -20.88
N PRO A 89 2.43 -17.35 -20.40
CA PRO A 89 1.91 -17.76 -19.09
C PRO A 89 2.43 -16.93 -17.91
N LEU A 90 3.67 -16.44 -17.98
CA LEU A 90 4.24 -15.60 -16.93
C LEU A 90 3.56 -14.23 -16.86
N LEU A 91 3.20 -13.66 -18.01
CA LEU A 91 2.42 -12.42 -18.09
C LEU A 91 1.01 -12.64 -17.51
N LEU A 92 0.35 -13.75 -17.85
CA LEU A 92 -0.96 -14.10 -17.28
C LEU A 92 -0.90 -14.29 -15.76
N PHE A 93 0.16 -14.92 -15.26
CA PHE A 93 0.40 -15.03 -13.82
C PHE A 93 0.61 -13.66 -13.18
N PHE A 94 1.38 -12.77 -13.81
CA PHE A 94 1.58 -11.40 -13.32
C PHE A 94 0.25 -10.63 -13.24
N ILE A 95 -0.61 -10.74 -14.25
CA ILE A 95 -1.96 -10.13 -14.24
C ILE A 95 -2.79 -10.69 -13.09
N LEU A 96 -2.84 -12.02 -12.95
CA LEU A 96 -3.60 -12.68 -11.88
C LEU A 96 -3.09 -12.25 -10.49
N PHE A 97 -1.77 -12.27 -10.28
CA PHE A 97 -1.15 -11.81 -9.05
C PHE A 97 -1.52 -10.35 -8.74
N THR A 98 -1.46 -9.49 -9.75
CA THR A 98 -1.78 -8.06 -9.61
C THR A 98 -3.24 -7.85 -9.23
N LEU A 99 -4.18 -8.56 -9.87
CA LEU A 99 -5.61 -8.50 -9.54
C LEU A 99 -5.91 -9.04 -8.14
N LEU A 100 -5.33 -10.19 -7.76
CA LEU A 100 -5.50 -10.75 -6.42
C LEU A 100 -4.91 -9.84 -5.35
N GLY A 101 -3.77 -9.20 -5.62
CA GLY A 101 -3.18 -8.19 -4.75
C GLY A 101 -4.07 -6.95 -4.60
N ALA A 102 -4.66 -6.46 -5.71
CA ALA A 102 -5.52 -5.27 -5.69
C ALA A 102 -6.75 -5.43 -4.80
N ILE A 103 -7.28 -6.66 -4.67
CA ILE A 103 -8.44 -6.97 -3.82
C ILE A 103 -8.04 -7.48 -2.42
N GLY A 104 -6.76 -7.53 -2.08
CA GLY A 104 -6.26 -8.04 -0.79
C GLY A 104 -6.36 -9.57 -0.62
N ALA A 105 -6.65 -10.32 -1.68
CA ALA A 105 -6.80 -11.78 -1.61
C ALA A 105 -5.49 -12.51 -1.30
N LEU A 106 -4.34 -11.87 -1.54
CA LEU A 106 -3.02 -12.39 -1.17
C LEU A 106 -2.70 -12.24 0.34
N GLY A 107 -3.61 -11.62 1.10
CA GLY A 107 -3.50 -11.29 2.51
C GLY A 107 -3.52 -9.78 2.73
N ASP A 108 -4.21 -9.35 3.79
CA ASP A 108 -4.38 -7.94 4.18
C ASP A 108 -4.10 -7.79 5.69
N ARG A 109 -3.06 -8.48 6.17
CA ARG A 109 -2.81 -8.63 7.60
C ARG A 109 -2.33 -7.35 8.27
N GLY A 110 -2.81 -7.13 9.48
CA GLY A 110 -2.48 -5.95 10.30
C GLY A 110 -3.27 -4.70 9.92
N ARG A 111 -2.92 -3.55 10.50
CA ARG A 111 -3.61 -2.27 10.22
C ARG A 111 -2.63 -1.11 10.20
N PHE A 112 -2.94 -0.10 9.42
CA PHE A 112 -2.29 1.20 9.55
C PHE A 112 -3.10 2.05 10.53
N VAL A 113 -2.39 2.69 11.46
CA VAL A 113 -2.96 3.67 12.38
C VAL A 113 -2.30 5.02 12.15
N ASP A 114 -3.09 6.06 12.22
CA ASP A 114 -2.59 7.43 12.09
C ASP A 114 -1.71 7.75 13.31
N GLU A 115 -0.60 8.43 13.08
CA GLU A 115 0.20 8.97 14.17
C GLU A 115 -0.57 10.13 14.82
N GLU A 116 -0.83 10.04 16.13
CA GLU A 116 -1.32 11.19 16.88
C GLU A 116 -0.28 12.30 16.79
N VAL A 117 -0.61 13.36 16.06
CA VAL A 117 0.19 14.57 16.01
C VAL A 117 0.10 15.23 17.38
N THR A 118 1.01 14.88 18.29
CA THR A 118 1.13 15.54 19.60
C THR A 118 1.37 17.03 19.35
N GLY A 119 0.43 17.85 19.85
CA GLY A 119 0.27 19.24 19.47
C GLY A 119 1.53 20.09 19.66
N LEU A 120 2.10 20.56 18.56
CA LEU A 120 2.92 21.77 18.44
C LEU A 120 3.02 22.25 16.97
N ASP A 121 2.86 21.36 15.98
CA ASP A 121 2.91 21.71 14.54
C ASP A 121 1.67 22.44 13.99
N LYS A 122 0.63 22.65 14.81
CA LYS A 122 -0.55 23.43 14.44
C LYS A 122 -0.36 24.94 14.60
N ALA A 123 0.75 25.39 15.18
CA ALA A 123 0.97 26.80 15.46
C ALA A 123 2.34 27.26 14.98
N VAL A 124 2.33 28.35 14.21
CA VAL A 124 3.47 29.15 13.75
C VAL A 124 4.08 28.73 12.40
N ILE A 125 3.54 29.32 11.33
CA ILE A 125 4.31 29.52 10.09
C ILE A 125 5.40 30.52 10.41
N GLN A 126 6.67 30.10 10.47
CA GLN A 126 7.78 31.03 10.63
C GLN A 126 8.08 31.76 9.30
N PRO A 127 8.46 33.04 9.31
CA PRO A 127 8.69 33.79 8.08
C PRO A 127 10.02 33.36 7.42
N GLY A 128 9.92 32.70 6.26
CA GLY A 128 11.09 32.26 5.48
C GLY A 128 10.79 31.11 4.51
N LYS A 129 9.61 31.13 3.85
CA LYS A 129 9.01 30.01 3.09
C LYS A 129 10.05 29.21 2.29
N GLY A 130 10.20 27.93 2.64
CA GLY A 130 10.90 26.97 1.78
C GLY A 130 10.13 26.70 0.47
N PHE A 131 10.75 25.98 -0.48
CA PHE A 131 10.14 25.62 -1.77
C PHE A 131 8.72 25.02 -1.62
N ARG A 132 8.46 24.27 -0.55
CA ARG A 132 7.15 23.67 -0.24
C ARG A 132 6.10 24.72 0.17
N GLY A 133 6.45 25.66 1.05
CA GLY A 133 5.56 26.76 1.45
C GLY A 133 5.28 27.75 0.32
N ALA A 134 6.17 27.86 -0.68
CA ALA A 134 5.95 28.64 -1.90
C ALA A 134 4.88 28.01 -2.82
N LEU A 135 4.73 26.68 -2.80
CA LEU A 135 3.71 25.93 -3.54
C LEU A 135 2.41 25.72 -2.74
N GLY A 136 2.29 26.33 -1.55
CA GLY A 136 1.12 26.16 -0.68
C GLY A 136 1.03 24.78 0.00
N LEU A 137 2.14 24.03 0.02
CA LEU A 137 2.24 22.71 0.65
C LEU A 137 2.76 22.83 2.09
N SER A 138 2.45 21.84 2.94
CA SER A 138 2.94 21.80 4.31
C SER A 138 4.47 21.67 4.36
N GLU A 139 5.11 22.43 5.26
CA GLU A 139 6.57 22.39 5.45
C GLU A 139 7.04 21.13 6.20
N GLY A 140 6.17 20.51 7.00
CA GLY A 140 6.35 19.20 7.62
C GLY A 140 5.38 18.14 7.05
N GLY A 141 5.78 16.86 7.10
CA GLY A 141 4.97 15.73 6.67
C GLY A 141 5.01 15.38 5.16
N PRO A 142 4.16 14.46 4.69
CA PRO A 142 4.11 13.98 3.32
C PRO A 142 3.67 15.10 2.37
N LEU A 143 4.19 15.10 1.13
CA LEU A 143 3.93 16.15 0.14
C LEU A 143 2.44 16.41 -0.15
N PHE A 144 1.59 15.39 -0.03
CA PHE A 144 0.15 15.45 -0.28
C PHE A 144 -0.71 15.12 0.96
N GLY A 145 -0.12 15.02 2.15
CA GLY A 145 -0.87 14.65 3.37
C GLY A 145 -1.47 13.24 3.37
N PHE A 146 -0.98 12.33 2.50
CA PHE A 146 -1.45 10.94 2.45
C PHE A 146 -1.14 10.19 3.74
N THR A 147 -2.10 9.43 4.25
CA THR A 147 -1.86 8.35 5.20
C THR A 147 -1.39 7.10 4.46
N LYS A 148 -0.76 6.15 5.15
CA LYS A 148 -0.42 4.84 4.58
C LYS A 148 -1.64 4.12 3.99
N SER A 149 -2.83 4.32 4.57
CA SER A 149 -4.09 3.78 4.04
C SER A 149 -4.49 4.43 2.71
N ASN A 150 -4.33 5.74 2.56
CA ASN A 150 -4.58 6.40 1.27
C ASN A 150 -3.62 5.89 0.20
N GLU A 151 -2.35 5.75 0.56
CA GLU A 151 -1.32 5.29 -0.34
C GLU A 151 -1.55 3.82 -0.77
N LEU A 152 -1.96 2.95 0.16
CA LEU A 152 -2.37 1.57 -0.15
C LEU A 152 -3.52 1.56 -1.16
N PHE A 153 -4.53 2.41 -0.98
CA PHE A 153 -5.65 2.51 -1.92
C PHE A 153 -5.20 2.98 -3.30
N VAL A 154 -4.35 4.01 -3.39
CA VAL A 154 -3.76 4.47 -4.66
C VAL A 154 -2.96 3.34 -5.32
N GLY A 155 -2.22 2.55 -4.53
CA GLY A 155 -1.50 1.38 -5.00
C GLY A 155 -2.42 0.32 -5.62
N ARG A 156 -3.55 0.01 -4.96
CA ARG A 156 -4.57 -0.91 -5.49
C ARG A 156 -5.20 -0.39 -6.78
N MET A 157 -5.45 0.93 -6.87
CA MET A 157 -5.93 1.56 -8.11
C MET A 157 -4.91 1.45 -9.25
N ALA A 158 -3.62 1.64 -8.94
CA ALA A 158 -2.56 1.44 -9.93
C ALA A 158 -2.47 -0.02 -10.37
N GLN A 159 -2.60 -0.99 -9.46
CA GLN A 159 -2.65 -2.41 -9.80
C GLN A 159 -3.79 -2.73 -10.77
N LEU A 160 -5.00 -2.20 -10.53
CA LEU A 160 -6.12 -2.35 -11.46
C LEU A 160 -5.82 -1.71 -12.83
N GLY A 161 -5.25 -0.51 -12.84
CA GLY A 161 -4.83 0.17 -14.07
C GLY A 161 -3.82 -0.64 -14.88
N VAL A 162 -2.78 -1.18 -14.23
CA VAL A 162 -1.80 -2.07 -14.85
C VAL A 162 -2.46 -3.32 -15.41
N ALA A 163 -3.26 -4.02 -14.61
CA ALA A 163 -3.87 -5.28 -15.02
C ALA A 163 -4.79 -5.08 -16.25
N PHE A 164 -5.68 -4.09 -16.22
CA PHE A 164 -6.61 -3.87 -17.34
C PHE A 164 -5.93 -3.30 -18.58
N SER A 165 -4.94 -2.41 -18.44
CA SER A 165 -4.20 -1.92 -19.59
C SER A 165 -3.41 -3.02 -20.29
N ILE A 166 -2.77 -3.92 -19.53
CA ILE A 166 -2.07 -5.08 -20.09
C ILE A 166 -3.04 -6.04 -20.76
N ILE A 167 -4.18 -6.38 -20.14
CA ILE A 167 -5.21 -7.22 -20.76
C ILE A 167 -5.68 -6.59 -22.09
N GLY A 168 -5.95 -5.28 -22.07
CA GLY A 168 -6.33 -4.54 -23.27
C GLY A 168 -5.24 -4.59 -24.35
N GLU A 169 -3.97 -4.45 -23.98
CA GLU A 169 -2.86 -4.50 -24.93
C GLU A 169 -2.66 -5.89 -25.52
N ILE A 170 -2.77 -6.96 -24.71
CA ILE A 170 -2.75 -8.36 -25.20
C ILE A 170 -3.80 -8.55 -26.29
N ILE A 171 -5.05 -8.17 -26.02
CA ILE A 171 -6.18 -8.48 -26.89
C ILE A 171 -6.21 -7.57 -28.12
N THR A 172 -5.91 -6.28 -27.95
CA THR A 172 -6.14 -5.27 -28.99
C THR A 172 -4.87 -4.82 -29.72
N GLY A 173 -3.69 -5.12 -29.17
CA GLY A 173 -2.41 -4.64 -29.69
C GLY A 173 -2.12 -3.16 -29.40
N LYS A 174 -2.96 -2.50 -28.60
CA LYS A 174 -2.86 -1.06 -28.31
C LYS A 174 -2.43 -0.85 -26.86
N GLY A 175 -1.47 0.03 -26.63
CA GLY A 175 -1.04 0.37 -25.27
C GLY A 175 -2.09 1.13 -24.48
N ALA A 176 -1.80 1.38 -23.21
CA ALA A 176 -2.68 2.06 -22.26
C ALA A 176 -3.13 3.46 -22.73
N LEU A 177 -2.23 4.25 -23.31
CA LEU A 177 -2.54 5.61 -23.79
C LEU A 177 -3.46 5.57 -25.00
N ALA A 178 -3.17 4.70 -25.97
CA ALA A 178 -4.04 4.47 -27.11
C ALA A 178 -5.43 3.95 -26.69
N GLN A 179 -5.50 3.05 -25.71
CA GLN A 179 -6.77 2.60 -25.13
C GLN A 179 -7.54 3.77 -24.51
N LEU A 180 -6.89 4.63 -23.71
CA LEU A 180 -7.54 5.80 -23.11
C LEU A 180 -8.09 6.75 -24.18
N ASN A 181 -7.34 7.03 -25.24
CA ASN A 181 -7.81 7.85 -26.36
C ASN A 181 -9.06 7.26 -27.04
N ILE A 182 -9.08 5.94 -27.26
CA ILE A 182 -10.21 5.26 -27.90
C ILE A 182 -11.45 5.25 -27.01
N GLU A 183 -11.29 4.88 -25.73
CA GLU A 183 -12.40 4.70 -24.80
C GLU A 183 -13.01 6.04 -24.34
N THR A 184 -12.20 7.09 -24.23
CA THR A 184 -12.70 8.42 -23.83
C THR A 184 -13.14 9.27 -25.03
N GLY A 185 -12.66 8.96 -26.24
CA GLY A 185 -12.82 9.80 -27.43
C GLY A 185 -12.04 11.11 -27.38
N VAL A 186 -11.22 11.35 -26.35
CA VAL A 186 -10.42 12.57 -26.18
C VAL A 186 -9.16 12.47 -27.04
N PRO A 187 -8.91 13.41 -27.96
CA PRO A 187 -7.69 13.45 -28.78
C PRO A 187 -6.40 13.34 -27.95
N ILE A 188 -5.37 12.68 -28.49
CA ILE A 188 -4.12 12.41 -27.76
C ILE A 188 -3.45 13.72 -27.26
N ASN A 189 -3.45 14.77 -28.07
CA ASN A 189 -2.92 16.08 -27.68
C ASN A 189 -3.65 16.72 -26.49
N GLU A 190 -4.92 16.36 -26.26
CA GLU A 190 -5.70 16.83 -25.11
C GLU A 190 -5.55 15.91 -23.90
N ILE A 191 -5.28 14.61 -24.12
CA ILE A 191 -5.08 13.63 -23.04
C ILE A 191 -3.67 13.65 -22.47
N GLU A 192 -2.67 14.04 -23.27
CA GLU A 192 -1.25 14.10 -22.90
C GLU A 192 -1.00 14.86 -21.58
N PRO A 193 -1.52 16.09 -21.36
CA PRO A 193 -1.32 16.79 -20.09
C PRO A 193 -1.90 16.04 -18.88
N LEU A 194 -3.06 15.39 -19.03
CA LEU A 194 -3.70 14.62 -17.96
C LEU A 194 -2.92 13.33 -17.65
N VAL A 195 -2.30 12.75 -18.67
CA VAL A 195 -1.44 11.57 -18.54
C VAL A 195 -0.13 11.93 -17.87
N ILE A 196 0.52 13.03 -18.27
CA ILE A 196 1.73 13.54 -17.61
C ILE A 196 1.44 13.85 -16.14
N PHE A 197 0.30 14.47 -15.84
CA PHE A 197 -0.14 14.69 -14.47
C PHE A 197 -0.27 13.36 -13.70
N ASN A 198 -0.91 12.35 -14.29
CA ASN A 198 -1.03 11.01 -13.67
C ASN A 198 0.34 10.36 -13.44
N VAL A 199 1.26 10.43 -14.41
CA VAL A 199 2.62 9.90 -14.30
C VAL A 199 3.35 10.54 -13.12
N LEU A 200 3.30 11.87 -13.02
CA LEU A 200 3.91 12.60 -11.90
C LEU A 200 3.25 12.25 -10.57
N PHE A 201 1.92 12.18 -10.54
CA PHE A 201 1.16 11.81 -9.36
C PHE A 201 1.58 10.43 -8.84
N PHE A 202 1.56 9.40 -9.69
CA PHE A 202 1.95 8.04 -9.31
C PHE A 202 3.41 7.94 -8.92
N PHE A 203 4.31 8.62 -9.64
CA PHE A 203 5.73 8.64 -9.30
C PHE A 203 5.96 9.23 -7.90
N ILE A 204 5.35 10.38 -7.60
CA ILE A 204 5.50 11.02 -6.29
C ILE A 204 4.82 10.18 -5.20
N ALA A 205 3.62 9.66 -5.43
CA ALA A 205 2.93 8.79 -4.47
C ALA A 205 3.75 7.51 -4.17
N ALA A 206 4.44 6.95 -5.17
CA ALA A 206 5.24 5.75 -5.01
C ALA A 206 6.53 5.96 -4.21
N ILE A 207 7.10 7.17 -4.18
CA ILE A 207 8.34 7.47 -3.44
C ILE A 207 8.09 8.18 -2.12
N ASN A 208 6.95 8.87 -1.99
CA ASN A 208 6.62 9.61 -0.78
C ASN A 208 5.99 8.68 0.26
N PRO A 209 6.57 8.54 1.47
CA PRO A 209 5.95 7.76 2.54
C PRO A 209 4.69 8.46 3.06
N GLY A 210 3.57 7.74 3.11
CA GLY A 210 2.39 8.21 3.85
C GLY A 210 2.62 8.23 5.37
N ASN A 211 1.86 9.08 6.06
CA ASN A 211 1.84 9.14 7.53
C ASN A 211 1.20 7.88 8.14
N GLY A 212 1.59 7.57 9.38
CA GLY A 212 1.04 6.47 10.16
C GLY A 212 2.00 5.30 10.33
N ARG A 213 1.71 4.45 11.32
CA ARG A 213 2.50 3.25 11.63
C ARG A 213 1.73 1.98 11.33
N PHE A 214 2.47 0.93 11.01
CA PHE A 214 1.93 -0.41 10.85
C PHE A 214 1.92 -1.11 12.21
N ILE A 215 0.81 -1.76 12.54
CA ILE A 215 0.68 -2.57 13.75
C ILE A 215 0.10 -3.94 13.40
N ILE A 216 0.57 -4.97 14.12
CA ILE A 216 0.16 -6.36 13.93
C ILE A 216 -0.41 -6.93 15.23
N GLY A 217 -1.69 -7.33 15.21
CA GLY A 217 -2.40 -7.78 16.41
C GLY A 217 -2.75 -6.64 17.40
N GLU A 218 -3.14 -7.00 18.63
CA GLU A 218 -3.42 -6.07 19.76
C GLU A 218 -2.12 -5.53 20.40
N GLU A 219 -1.14 -5.10 19.61
CA GLU A 219 -0.17 -4.12 20.12
C GLU A 219 -0.84 -2.74 19.93
N GLU A 220 -1.21 -2.14 21.08
CA GLU A 220 -1.95 -0.86 21.25
C GLU A 220 -3.48 -0.99 21.38
N GLU A 221 -3.93 -1.49 22.54
CA GLU A 221 -4.97 -0.82 23.35
C GLU A 221 -4.28 -0.08 24.51
#